data_AF-A0A963V4Y5-F1
#
_entry.id   AF-A0A963V4Y5-F1
#
_cell.length_a   1.000
_cell.length_b   1.000
_cell.length_c   1.000
_cell.angle_alpha   90.00
_cell.angle_beta   90.00
_cell.angle_gamma   90.00
#
_symmetry.space_group_name_H-M   'P 1'
#
loop_
_entity.id
_entity.type
_entity.pdbx_description
1 polymer ?
#
loop_
_entity_poly.entity_id
_entity_poly.type
_entity_poly.pdbx_seq_one_letter_code
_entity_poly.pdbx_strand_id
1 'polypeptide(L)'
;MATILLSALGASVGAGFGGSVLGLSGAVIGRAIGATLGRVIDQRLLGPGMQPVETGKVDRFRLTGASEGAPVGQVWGRMRVGGQVIWASRFLETATVTGGGGKGAPRQPTVTQYSYSVSVAVALCEGEITRVGRIWADGTELSASDVTFRVYTGSEDQLPDPKIEALEGAGLAPAYRGTAYVVFEDLDLGQFGNRVPQFSFEVVRPAQGPAIDGLTDLTRGVNAVALIPGTGEFGLATTPVHYALGLGQNKSANVNNPLAKTDFSVALATLDEELPDCGSVSLVVSWFGDDLRCGQCSLKPKVEAQSRESAGMTWQVGGIGRAGADEVARTDAGQPVYGGTPADGSVTEAIAALRNAGKEVVFYPFILMDQLAGNGQPDPWSDAPDQPALPWRGRVTSSVAPGRPGTSDRTAAADAEVAAFFGTTDPTDFVINGTDIGYVGPPEWSYRRFILHYAHLCAAAGGVDAFCIGSEMRGLTQIRGAADDFPAVTALRQLAAEVRAILGSGTRIGYAADWSEYFGYLTGDGDLYYHLDPLWADGNIDFIGIDNYMPLSDWR
;
A
#
# COMPACT_ATOMS: atom_id res chain seq x y z
N MET A 1 56.90 26.36 -54.91
CA MET A 1 56.58 25.66 -56.17
C MET A 1 57.27 24.32 -56.11
N ALA A 2 56.67 23.18 -56.39
CA ALA A 2 55.32 22.79 -56.74
C ALA A 2 55.34 21.24 -56.68
N THR A 3 54.19 20.63 -56.42
CA THR A 3 53.78 19.28 -56.88
C THR A 3 54.86 18.20 -57.12
N ILE A 4 54.68 17.06 -56.44
CA ILE A 4 54.76 15.70 -57.01
C ILE A 4 56.10 15.36 -57.68
N LEU A 5 56.91 14.51 -57.04
CA LEU A 5 57.41 13.27 -57.65
C LEU A 5 58.28 12.49 -56.66
N LEU A 6 58.14 11.15 -56.70
CA LEU A 6 58.88 10.09 -55.99
C LEU A 6 58.38 9.80 -54.56
N SER A 7 57.37 8.97 -54.31
CA SER A 7 56.89 7.77 -55.05
C SER A 7 57.99 6.76 -55.39
N ALA A 8 58.69 6.23 -54.37
CA ALA A 8 59.39 4.92 -54.46
C ALA A 8 60.06 4.53 -53.12
N LEU A 9 59.27 4.17 -52.10
CA LEU A 9 59.64 3.21 -51.05
C LEU A 9 58.31 2.58 -50.58
N GLY A 10 57.65 1.76 -51.42
CA GLY A 10 57.99 0.34 -51.49
C GLY A 10 57.19 -0.43 -50.43
N ALA A 11 55.87 -0.50 -50.54
CA ALA A 11 55.21 -1.57 -51.31
C ALA A 11 55.73 -2.99 -50.97
N SER A 12 55.91 -3.30 -49.67
CA SER A 12 56.30 -4.64 -49.22
C SER A 12 55.67 -5.11 -47.90
N VAL A 13 54.60 -4.46 -47.43
CA VAL A 13 53.68 -5.03 -46.41
C VAL A 13 52.24 -5.09 -46.96
N GLY A 14 52.13 -5.17 -48.29
CA GLY A 14 50.86 -5.20 -49.04
C GLY A 14 50.36 -6.61 -49.41
N ALA A 15 50.71 -7.66 -48.65
CA ALA A 15 50.22 -9.01 -48.94
C ALA A 15 49.87 -9.87 -47.71
N GLY A 16 49.93 -9.33 -46.47
CA GLY A 16 49.80 -10.14 -45.25
C GLY A 16 48.68 -9.78 -44.28
N PHE A 17 48.05 -8.60 -44.37
CA PHE A 17 47.03 -8.15 -43.40
C PHE A 17 45.83 -7.51 -44.11
N GLY A 18 45.16 -8.31 -44.94
CA GLY A 18 43.85 -8.01 -45.52
C GLY A 18 42.66 -8.42 -44.64
N GLY A 19 42.81 -8.38 -43.31
CA GLY A 19 41.74 -8.75 -42.39
C GLY A 19 42.07 -8.24 -41.00
N SER A 20 41.16 -7.47 -40.42
CA SER A 20 41.28 -6.73 -39.15
C SER A 20 42.09 -5.42 -39.22
N VAL A 21 41.41 -4.33 -38.84
CA VAL A 21 41.99 -3.04 -38.41
C VAL A 21 42.64 -2.17 -39.51
N LEU A 22 41.84 -1.33 -40.19
CA LEU A 22 42.33 -0.05 -40.73
C LEU A 22 41.62 1.11 -40.04
N GLY A 23 42.32 1.64 -39.02
CA GLY A 23 42.06 2.92 -38.41
C GLY A 23 42.97 4.04 -38.96
N LEU A 24 42.47 5.26 -38.81
CA LEU A 24 43.13 6.51 -38.38
C LEU A 24 44.57 6.84 -38.81
N SER A 25 44.71 8.07 -39.31
CA SER A 25 45.81 9.00 -38.96
C SER A 25 45.37 10.41 -39.39
N GLY A 26 45.43 11.50 -38.63
CA GLY A 26 45.75 11.78 -37.24
C GLY A 26 45.72 13.31 -37.10
N ALA A 27 44.92 13.86 -36.16
CA ALA A 27 45.09 15.19 -35.59
C ALA A 27 44.03 15.50 -34.51
N VAL A 28 44.49 15.65 -33.26
CA VAL A 28 44.08 16.68 -32.28
C VAL A 28 42.67 16.54 -31.66
N ILE A 29 42.54 15.88 -30.49
CA ILE A 29 42.50 16.45 -29.11
C ILE A 29 41.18 17.18 -28.78
N GLY A 30 40.40 16.61 -27.86
CA GLY A 30 39.37 17.34 -27.10
C GLY A 30 38.12 16.57 -26.69
N ARG A 31 38.23 15.62 -25.73
CA ARG A 31 37.18 15.21 -24.74
C ARG A 31 37.60 13.95 -23.95
N ALA A 32 38.73 14.03 -23.25
CA ALA A 32 39.02 13.16 -22.11
C ALA A 32 38.50 13.92 -20.87
N ILE A 33 37.49 13.45 -20.16
CA ILE A 33 37.65 12.84 -18.83
C ILE A 33 36.43 11.96 -18.43
N GLY A 34 35.33 11.96 -19.19
CA GLY A 34 34.09 11.24 -18.81
C GLY A 34 33.96 9.78 -19.29
N ALA A 35 34.70 9.37 -20.32
CA ALA A 35 34.52 8.06 -20.96
C ALA A 35 35.46 6.96 -20.44
N THR A 36 36.51 7.32 -19.70
CA THR A 36 37.53 6.38 -19.21
C THR A 36 37.17 5.72 -17.87
N LEU A 37 36.29 6.31 -17.05
CA LEU A 37 35.84 5.64 -15.80
C LEU A 37 34.76 4.58 -16.04
N GLY A 38 33.80 4.84 -16.95
CA GLY A 38 32.70 3.88 -17.22
C GLY A 38 33.21 2.55 -17.78
N ARG A 39 34.14 2.60 -18.75
CA ARG A 39 34.71 1.39 -19.37
C ARG A 39 35.52 0.51 -18.42
N VAL A 40 36.14 1.08 -17.39
CA VAL A 40 36.99 0.33 -16.45
C VAL A 40 36.14 -0.44 -15.43
N ILE A 41 34.93 0.04 -15.12
CA ILE A 41 33.99 -0.66 -14.23
C ILE A 41 33.33 -1.83 -14.98
N ASP A 42 32.85 -1.59 -16.20
CA ASP A 42 32.19 -2.63 -17.00
C ASP A 42 33.13 -3.78 -17.39
N GLN A 43 34.41 -3.47 -17.72
CA GLN A 43 35.42 -4.50 -17.99
C GLN A 43 35.84 -5.31 -16.76
N ARG A 44 35.72 -4.75 -15.55
CA ARG A 44 36.03 -5.49 -14.32
C ARG A 44 34.89 -6.39 -13.86
N LEU A 45 33.64 -6.10 -14.27
CA LEU A 45 32.46 -6.91 -13.97
C LEU A 45 32.25 -8.08 -14.95
N LEU A 46 32.58 -7.91 -16.23
CA LEU A 46 32.27 -8.91 -17.28
C LEU A 46 33.38 -9.94 -17.57
N GLY A 47 34.56 -9.79 -16.97
CA GLY A 47 35.71 -10.69 -17.18
C GLY A 47 36.38 -10.55 -18.56
N PRO A 48 37.58 -11.15 -18.76
CA PRO A 48 38.45 -10.89 -19.92
C PRO A 48 37.99 -11.49 -21.27
N GLY A 49 36.78 -12.06 -21.35
CA GLY A 49 36.32 -12.82 -22.52
C GLY A 49 35.41 -12.08 -23.51
N MET A 50 34.89 -10.90 -23.18
CA MET A 50 33.88 -10.22 -24.01
C MET A 50 34.21 -8.73 -24.16
N GLN A 51 34.25 -8.22 -25.40
CA GLN A 51 34.33 -6.78 -25.63
C GLN A 51 33.03 -6.11 -25.13
N PRO A 52 33.11 -5.01 -24.35
CA PRO A 52 31.92 -4.28 -23.92
C PRO A 52 31.17 -3.73 -25.14
N VAL A 53 29.93 -4.17 -25.34
CA VAL A 53 28.97 -3.51 -26.25
C VAL A 53 28.43 -2.28 -25.52
N GLU A 54 28.24 -1.16 -26.22
CA GLU A 54 27.61 0.02 -25.61
C GLU A 54 26.16 -0.32 -25.22
N THR A 55 25.91 -0.48 -23.91
CA THR A 55 24.58 -0.81 -23.36
C THR A 55 24.05 0.32 -22.49
N GLY A 56 22.75 0.62 -22.57
CA GLY A 56 22.05 1.42 -21.55
C GLY A 56 22.37 2.92 -21.52
N LYS A 57 22.71 3.55 -22.65
CA LYS A 57 22.82 5.02 -22.70
C LYS A 57 21.49 5.63 -22.25
N VAL A 58 21.51 6.23 -21.07
CA VAL A 58 20.32 6.84 -20.46
C VAL A 58 19.85 7.99 -21.35
N ASP A 59 18.70 7.81 -21.99
CA ASP A 59 18.01 8.92 -22.65
C ASP A 59 17.64 9.94 -21.59
N ARG A 60 18.32 11.09 -21.63
CA ARG A 60 18.09 12.20 -20.68
C ARG A 60 16.68 12.80 -20.82
N PHE A 61 15.96 12.50 -21.89
CA PHE A 61 14.59 12.94 -22.13
C PHE A 61 13.77 11.80 -22.73
N ARG A 62 12.73 11.35 -22.02
CA ARG A 62 11.73 10.39 -22.54
C ARG A 62 10.69 11.18 -23.32
N LEU A 63 10.89 11.33 -24.62
CA LEU A 63 10.03 12.10 -25.52
C LEU A 63 9.14 11.15 -26.33
N THR A 64 7.90 11.55 -26.57
CA THR A 64 7.01 10.86 -27.52
C THR A 64 7.47 11.17 -28.94
N GLY A 65 7.75 10.15 -29.74
CA GLY A 65 8.08 10.29 -31.16
C GLY A 65 6.87 10.07 -32.07
N ALA A 66 7.03 10.42 -33.36
CA ALA A 66 6.04 10.14 -34.41
C ALA A 66 6.69 9.70 -35.74
N SER A 67 7.98 9.35 -35.70
CA SER A 67 8.75 8.90 -36.87
C SER A 67 8.55 7.41 -37.15
N GLU A 68 8.53 7.04 -38.43
CA GLU A 68 8.70 5.65 -38.84
C GLU A 68 10.14 5.18 -38.61
N GLY A 69 10.32 3.89 -38.29
CA GLY A 69 11.64 3.27 -38.06
C GLY A 69 12.18 3.37 -36.63
N ALA A 70 11.42 3.93 -35.69
CA ALA A 70 11.73 3.83 -34.26
C ALA A 70 11.53 2.37 -33.78
N PRO A 71 12.43 1.83 -32.94
CA PRO A 71 12.26 0.48 -32.40
C PRO A 71 11.08 0.41 -31.43
N VAL A 72 10.41 -0.75 -31.38
CA VAL A 72 9.40 -1.02 -30.35
C VAL A 72 10.10 -1.22 -29.01
N GLY A 73 9.66 -0.49 -28.00
CA GLY A 73 10.23 -0.58 -26.66
C GLY A 73 9.84 -1.89 -25.96
N GLN A 74 10.73 -2.40 -25.13
CA GLN A 74 10.47 -3.53 -24.24
C GLN A 74 10.64 -3.07 -22.80
N VAL A 75 9.68 -3.38 -21.94
CA VAL A 75 9.63 -2.92 -20.55
C VAL A 75 9.42 -4.13 -19.63
N TRP A 76 10.07 -4.12 -18.48
CA TRP A 76 9.80 -5.05 -17.39
C TRP A 76 9.66 -4.30 -16.07
N GLY A 77 8.65 -4.66 -15.28
CA GLY A 77 8.27 -3.98 -14.05
C GLY A 77 7.50 -2.68 -14.29
N ARG A 78 7.62 -1.75 -13.35
CA ARG A 78 6.97 -0.43 -13.38
C ARG A 78 7.93 0.62 -13.94
N MET A 79 7.67 1.11 -15.15
CA MET A 79 8.56 2.07 -15.81
C MET A 79 7.79 3.16 -16.55
N ARG A 80 8.27 4.41 -16.43
CA ARG A 80 7.73 5.53 -17.22
C ARG A 80 8.27 5.50 -18.65
N VAL A 81 7.42 5.47 -19.66
CA VAL A 81 7.80 5.47 -21.10
C VAL A 81 7.18 6.66 -21.83
N GLY A 82 7.84 7.19 -22.86
CA GLY A 82 7.33 8.29 -23.68
C GLY A 82 6.34 7.85 -24.76
N GLY A 83 6.47 6.60 -25.21
CA GLY A 83 5.68 6.02 -26.29
C GLY A 83 5.95 6.62 -27.68
N GLN A 84 5.22 6.13 -28.67
CA GLN A 84 5.32 6.54 -30.09
C GLN A 84 3.91 6.73 -30.66
N VAL A 85 3.63 7.86 -31.29
CA VAL A 85 2.37 8.07 -32.01
C VAL A 85 2.31 7.14 -33.21
N ILE A 86 1.29 6.28 -33.26
CA ILE A 86 1.05 5.31 -34.34
C ILE A 86 -0.16 5.65 -35.21
N TRP A 87 -1.06 6.49 -34.69
CA TRP A 87 -2.21 7.00 -35.43
C TRP A 87 -2.66 8.33 -34.81
N ALA A 88 -3.14 9.25 -35.64
CA ALA A 88 -3.76 10.48 -35.19
C ALA A 88 -4.83 10.93 -36.19
N SER A 89 -5.96 11.42 -35.67
CA SER A 89 -6.96 12.08 -36.50
C SER A 89 -6.46 13.43 -37.01
N ARG A 90 -7.19 14.01 -37.98
CA ARG A 90 -7.04 15.45 -38.26
C ARG A 90 -7.50 16.26 -37.04
N PHE A 91 -6.96 17.47 -36.88
CA PHE A 91 -7.47 18.41 -35.86
C PHE A 91 -8.92 18.78 -36.16
N LEU A 92 -9.75 18.75 -35.14
CA LEU A 92 -11.13 19.22 -35.19
C LEU A 92 -11.20 20.61 -34.57
N GLU A 93 -11.52 21.61 -35.38
CA GLU A 93 -11.60 23.01 -34.98
C GLU A 93 -13.04 23.37 -34.56
N THR A 94 -13.20 23.96 -33.39
CA THR A 94 -14.46 24.53 -32.92
C THR A 94 -14.31 26.04 -32.76
N ALA A 95 -15.13 26.81 -33.49
CA ALA A 95 -15.15 28.27 -33.40
C ALA A 95 -16.35 28.74 -32.55
N THR A 96 -16.08 29.36 -31.40
CA THR A 96 -17.09 29.98 -30.55
C THR A 96 -17.07 31.50 -30.76
N VAL A 97 -18.18 32.06 -31.25
CA VAL A 97 -18.34 33.50 -31.43
C VAL A 97 -19.13 34.08 -30.26
N THR A 98 -18.49 34.92 -29.46
CA THR A 98 -19.14 35.66 -28.37
C THR A 98 -19.20 37.15 -28.72
N GLY A 99 -20.30 37.80 -28.36
CA GLY A 99 -20.55 39.21 -28.70
C GLY A 99 -21.45 39.38 -29.94
N GLY A 100 -22.44 40.27 -29.81
CA GLY A 100 -23.46 40.54 -30.80
C GLY A 100 -24.59 41.34 -30.16
N GLY A 101 -25.00 42.44 -30.79
CA GLY A 101 -26.00 43.34 -30.22
C GLY A 101 -27.41 42.78 -30.29
N GLY A 102 -27.99 42.44 -29.14
CA GLY A 102 -29.44 42.36 -28.99
C GLY A 102 -30.07 43.76 -29.03
N LYS A 103 -31.30 43.89 -29.55
CA LYS A 103 -32.01 45.18 -29.62
C LYS A 103 -32.07 45.84 -28.23
N GLY A 104 -31.26 46.89 -28.03
CA GLY A 104 -31.26 47.71 -26.81
C GLY A 104 -29.99 47.67 -25.95
N ALA A 105 -29.02 46.78 -26.21
CA ALA A 105 -27.75 46.74 -25.47
C ALA A 105 -26.59 47.38 -26.27
N PRO A 106 -25.60 48.00 -25.60
CA PRO A 106 -24.39 48.51 -26.26
C PRO A 106 -23.67 47.41 -27.04
N ARG A 107 -23.19 47.74 -28.25
CA ARG A 107 -22.56 46.78 -29.15
C ARG A 107 -21.24 46.29 -28.55
N GLN A 108 -21.23 45.06 -28.04
CA GLN A 108 -20.01 44.40 -27.61
C GLN A 108 -19.18 43.98 -28.83
N PRO A 109 -17.84 44.08 -28.77
CA PRO A 109 -16.97 43.57 -29.84
C PRO A 109 -17.17 42.06 -30.01
N THR A 110 -17.29 41.62 -31.26
CA THR A 110 -17.38 40.20 -31.60
C THR A 110 -16.01 39.55 -31.44
N VAL A 111 -15.90 38.59 -30.52
CA VAL A 111 -14.71 37.79 -30.27
C VAL A 111 -14.97 36.38 -30.79
N THR A 112 -14.12 35.92 -31.72
CA THR A 112 -14.13 34.52 -32.18
C THR A 112 -12.99 33.78 -31.50
N GLN A 113 -13.31 32.76 -30.72
CA GLN A 113 -12.35 31.91 -30.04
C GLN A 113 -12.31 30.54 -30.74
N TYR A 114 -11.12 30.07 -31.08
CA TYR A 114 -10.91 28.75 -31.67
C TYR A 114 -10.39 27.79 -30.61
N SER A 115 -10.99 26.61 -30.53
CA SER A 115 -10.46 25.46 -29.78
C SER A 115 -10.23 24.29 -30.74
N TYR A 116 -9.28 23.43 -30.40
CA TYR A 116 -8.88 22.29 -31.22
C TYR A 116 -8.91 21.02 -30.39
N SER A 117 -9.42 19.95 -30.97
CA SER A 117 -9.31 18.61 -30.42
C SER A 117 -8.69 17.62 -31.41
N VAL A 118 -8.12 16.54 -30.88
CA VAL A 118 -7.52 15.47 -31.69
C VAL A 118 -7.70 14.12 -31.01
N SER A 119 -7.92 13.07 -31.79
CA SER A 119 -7.81 11.69 -31.32
C SER A 119 -6.43 11.15 -31.69
N VAL A 120 -5.73 10.52 -30.75
CA VAL A 120 -4.35 10.05 -30.95
C VAL A 120 -4.12 8.70 -30.30
N ALA A 121 -3.43 7.80 -31.00
CA ALA A 121 -2.99 6.51 -30.50
C ALA A 121 -1.48 6.51 -30.28
N VAL A 122 -1.04 6.10 -29.09
CA VAL A 122 0.37 6.09 -28.67
C VAL A 122 0.77 4.66 -28.27
N ALA A 123 1.66 4.02 -29.05
CA ALA A 123 2.26 2.75 -28.71
C ALA A 123 3.26 2.90 -27.56
N LEU A 124 3.28 1.93 -26.64
CA LEU A 124 4.06 1.99 -25.41
C LEU A 124 5.22 0.98 -25.44
N CYS A 125 4.89 -0.29 -25.64
CA CYS A 125 5.84 -1.40 -25.63
C CYS A 125 5.25 -2.64 -26.29
N GLU A 126 6.10 -3.62 -26.60
CA GLU A 126 5.68 -4.95 -27.01
C GLU A 126 5.18 -5.80 -25.82
N GLY A 127 4.34 -6.79 -26.14
CA GLY A 127 3.77 -7.77 -25.23
C GLY A 127 2.68 -7.23 -24.32
N GLU A 128 2.10 -8.13 -23.54
CA GLU A 128 0.93 -7.82 -22.72
C GLU A 128 1.34 -7.03 -21.46
N ILE A 129 0.71 -5.90 -21.18
CA ILE A 129 0.93 -5.13 -19.94
C ILE A 129 -0.19 -5.44 -18.95
N THR A 130 0.12 -5.32 -17.65
CA THR A 130 -0.91 -5.36 -16.61
C THR A 130 -1.80 -4.14 -16.72
N ARG A 131 -1.19 -2.94 -16.79
CA ARG A 131 -1.91 -1.67 -16.87
C ARG A 131 -1.01 -0.50 -17.23
N VAL A 132 -1.66 0.61 -17.58
CA VAL A 132 -1.09 1.95 -17.53
C VAL A 132 -1.56 2.60 -16.22
N GLY A 133 -0.62 2.99 -15.37
CA GLY A 133 -0.88 3.73 -14.14
C GLY A 133 -1.06 5.21 -14.42
N ARG A 134 -0.12 6.04 -13.98
CA ARG A 134 -0.15 7.49 -14.18
C ARG A 134 0.23 7.90 -15.60
N ILE A 135 -0.42 8.97 -16.07
CA ILE A 135 -0.19 9.59 -17.37
C ILE A 135 0.23 11.04 -17.16
N TRP A 136 1.24 11.49 -17.87
CA TRP A 136 1.66 12.90 -17.86
C TRP A 136 1.66 13.47 -19.27
N ALA A 137 1.22 14.72 -19.40
CA ALA A 137 1.33 15.54 -20.60
C ALA A 137 2.18 16.77 -20.30
N ASP A 138 3.25 16.98 -21.07
CA ASP A 138 4.24 18.05 -20.90
C ASP A 138 4.83 18.16 -19.47
N GLY A 139 4.89 17.03 -18.77
CA GLY A 139 5.42 16.93 -17.40
C GLY A 139 4.37 17.08 -16.29
N THR A 140 3.15 17.52 -16.62
CA THR A 140 2.03 17.62 -15.68
C THR A 140 1.20 16.34 -15.70
N GLU A 141 0.79 15.85 -14.54
CA GLU A 141 -0.04 14.65 -14.44
C GLU A 141 -1.45 14.93 -14.98
N LEU A 142 -1.96 14.04 -15.84
CA LEU A 142 -3.32 14.10 -16.35
C LEU A 142 -4.22 13.27 -15.43
N SER A 143 -5.30 13.87 -14.95
CA SER A 143 -6.35 13.12 -14.27
C SER A 143 -7.11 12.28 -15.29
N ALA A 144 -7.37 11.01 -14.95
CA ALA A 144 -8.20 10.12 -15.76
C ALA A 144 -9.64 10.63 -15.92
N SER A 145 -10.11 11.53 -15.04
CA SER A 145 -11.44 12.16 -15.16
C SER A 145 -11.52 13.21 -16.26
N ASP A 146 -10.38 13.78 -16.67
CA ASP A 146 -10.34 14.98 -17.51
C ASP A 146 -10.19 14.64 -18.99
N VAL A 147 -9.88 13.37 -19.29
CA VAL A 147 -9.60 12.89 -20.63
C VAL A 147 -10.30 11.57 -20.89
N THR A 148 -10.85 11.41 -22.10
CA THR A 148 -11.37 10.11 -22.54
C THR A 148 -10.23 9.33 -23.17
N PHE A 149 -9.88 8.19 -22.58
CA PHE A 149 -8.84 7.32 -23.13
C PHE A 149 -9.17 5.84 -22.96
N ARG A 150 -8.53 5.01 -23.77
CA ARG A 150 -8.61 3.55 -23.73
C ARG A 150 -7.21 2.96 -23.74
N VAL A 151 -6.99 1.96 -22.89
CA VAL A 151 -5.74 1.19 -22.84
C VAL A 151 -5.98 -0.13 -23.55
N TYR A 152 -5.08 -0.46 -24.47
CA TYR A 152 -4.97 -1.77 -25.10
C TYR A 152 -3.73 -2.43 -24.53
N THR A 153 -3.90 -3.59 -23.91
CA THR A 153 -2.85 -4.23 -23.12
C THR A 153 -1.74 -4.83 -23.97
N GLY A 154 -1.94 -4.97 -25.29
CA GLY A 154 -0.99 -5.66 -26.16
C GLY A 154 -1.21 -7.17 -26.22
N SER A 155 -2.36 -7.66 -25.77
CA SER A 155 -2.77 -9.06 -25.96
C SER A 155 -2.88 -9.40 -27.45
N GLU A 156 -2.64 -10.67 -27.78
CA GLU A 156 -2.79 -11.20 -29.14
C GLU A 156 -4.27 -11.30 -29.57
N ASP A 157 -5.22 -11.27 -28.63
CA ASP A 157 -6.65 -11.34 -28.93
C ASP A 157 -7.34 -9.97 -29.02
N GLN A 158 -6.61 -8.87 -28.77
CA GLN A 158 -7.20 -7.54 -28.75
C GLN A 158 -7.79 -7.15 -30.12
N LEU A 159 -8.87 -6.38 -30.06
CA LEU A 159 -9.62 -5.91 -31.23
C LEU A 159 -9.20 -4.48 -31.62
N PRO A 160 -9.46 -4.06 -32.87
CA PRO A 160 -9.24 -2.67 -33.30
C PRO A 160 -9.97 -1.66 -32.40
N ASP A 161 -9.40 -0.47 -32.27
CA ASP A 161 -10.05 0.61 -31.52
C ASP A 161 -11.28 1.13 -32.27
N PRO A 162 -12.45 1.28 -31.60
CA PRO A 162 -13.69 1.67 -32.26
C PRO A 162 -13.68 3.10 -32.80
N LYS A 163 -12.92 4.03 -32.20
CA LYS A 163 -12.78 5.41 -32.70
C LYS A 163 -11.89 5.45 -33.93
N ILE A 164 -10.80 4.68 -33.93
CA ILE A 164 -9.95 4.51 -35.12
C ILE A 164 -10.76 3.87 -36.24
N GLU A 165 -11.49 2.78 -35.96
CA GLU A 165 -12.32 2.10 -36.95
C GLU A 165 -13.46 2.97 -37.49
N ALA A 166 -14.08 3.80 -36.64
CA ALA A 166 -15.10 4.74 -37.08
C ALA A 166 -14.57 5.79 -38.07
N LEU A 167 -13.30 6.19 -37.95
CA LEU A 167 -12.69 7.22 -38.81
C LEU A 167 -12.03 6.64 -40.06
N GLU A 168 -11.36 5.48 -39.94
CA GLU A 168 -10.68 4.83 -41.06
C GLU A 168 -11.63 3.95 -41.90
N GLY A 169 -12.71 3.45 -41.29
CA GLY A 169 -13.68 2.55 -41.89
C GLY A 169 -13.61 1.12 -41.33
N ALA A 170 -14.76 0.44 -41.32
CA ALA A 170 -14.90 -0.91 -40.79
C ALA A 170 -13.93 -1.90 -41.45
N GLY A 171 -13.16 -2.63 -40.63
CA GLY A 171 -12.15 -3.59 -41.09
C GLY A 171 -10.87 -2.97 -41.67
N LEU A 172 -10.73 -1.64 -41.66
CA LEU A 172 -9.53 -0.93 -42.13
C LEU A 172 -8.62 -0.47 -40.96
N ALA A 173 -9.12 -0.50 -39.73
CA ALA A 173 -8.32 -0.21 -38.55
C ALA A 173 -7.49 -1.42 -38.11
N PRO A 174 -6.17 -1.26 -37.90
CA PRO A 174 -5.33 -2.31 -37.32
C PRO A 174 -5.68 -2.55 -35.84
N ALA A 175 -5.54 -3.80 -35.40
CA ALA A 175 -5.72 -4.19 -34.00
C ALA A 175 -4.43 -4.06 -33.16
N TYR A 176 -3.28 -3.78 -33.79
CA TYR A 176 -1.96 -3.66 -33.15
C TYR A 176 -1.63 -4.80 -32.15
N ARG A 177 -2.04 -6.04 -32.44
CA ARG A 177 -1.81 -7.21 -31.58
C ARG A 177 -0.34 -7.37 -31.21
N GLY A 178 -0.08 -7.77 -29.97
CA GLY A 178 1.28 -7.87 -29.43
C GLY A 178 1.91 -6.52 -29.07
N THR A 179 1.22 -5.39 -29.25
CA THR A 179 1.70 -4.05 -28.88
C THR A 179 0.70 -3.38 -27.94
N ALA A 180 1.17 -2.98 -26.76
CA ALA A 180 0.39 -2.19 -25.84
C ALA A 180 0.32 -0.74 -26.32
N TYR A 181 -0.87 -0.15 -26.37
CA TYR A 181 -1.07 1.22 -26.82
C TYR A 181 -2.22 1.92 -26.08
N VAL A 182 -2.20 3.24 -26.08
CA VAL A 182 -3.24 4.09 -25.48
C VAL A 182 -3.87 4.94 -26.57
N VAL A 183 -5.20 4.98 -26.61
CA VAL A 183 -5.95 5.89 -27.50
C VAL A 183 -6.57 6.99 -26.65
N PHE A 184 -6.22 8.24 -26.92
CA PHE A 184 -6.98 9.39 -26.44
C PHE A 184 -8.04 9.74 -27.48
N GLU A 185 -9.26 9.97 -27.03
CA GLU A 185 -10.38 10.37 -27.86
C GLU A 185 -10.71 11.84 -27.63
N ASP A 186 -10.77 12.59 -28.73
CA ASP A 186 -11.16 14.01 -28.78
C ASP A 186 -10.49 14.88 -27.71
N LEU A 187 -9.19 14.68 -27.51
CA LEU A 187 -8.38 15.39 -26.53
C LEU A 187 -8.38 16.89 -26.81
N ASP A 188 -8.85 17.70 -25.86
CA ASP A 188 -8.80 19.16 -25.94
C ASP A 188 -7.35 19.66 -25.81
N LEU A 189 -6.91 20.41 -26.82
CA LEU A 189 -5.57 20.95 -26.92
C LEU A 189 -5.44 22.36 -26.31
N GLY A 190 -6.53 22.98 -25.88
CA GLY A 190 -6.53 24.34 -25.33
C GLY A 190 -5.55 24.50 -24.17
N GLN A 191 -5.56 23.55 -23.23
CA GLN A 191 -4.66 23.55 -22.07
C GLN A 191 -3.18 23.31 -22.44
N PHE A 192 -2.91 22.77 -23.64
CA PHE A 192 -1.56 22.48 -24.13
C PHE A 192 -1.07 23.53 -25.14
N GLY A 193 -1.76 24.67 -25.26
CA GLY A 193 -1.41 25.72 -26.21
C GLY A 193 -1.71 25.34 -27.67
N ASN A 194 -2.77 24.57 -27.90
CA ASN A 194 -3.24 24.10 -29.21
C ASN A 194 -2.22 23.27 -30.00
N ARG A 195 -1.37 22.51 -29.28
CA ARG A 195 -0.49 21.49 -29.86
C ARG A 195 -0.70 20.16 -29.16
N VAL A 196 -0.32 19.08 -29.84
CA VAL A 196 -0.23 17.76 -29.20
C VAL A 196 0.85 17.83 -28.10
N PRO A 197 0.53 17.49 -26.84
CA PRO A 197 1.51 17.48 -25.75
C PRO A 197 2.48 16.29 -25.88
N GLN A 198 3.61 16.38 -25.17
CA GLN A 198 4.49 15.24 -24.98
C GLN A 198 3.92 14.33 -23.90
N PHE A 199 3.57 13.11 -24.27
CA PHE A 199 3.02 12.15 -23.33
C PHE A 199 4.11 11.33 -22.66
N SER A 200 3.83 10.88 -21.46
CA SER A 200 4.55 9.79 -20.85
C SER A 200 3.64 9.00 -19.93
N PHE A 201 3.92 7.71 -19.80
CA PHE A 201 3.01 6.74 -19.21
C PHE A 201 3.77 5.87 -18.23
N GLU A 202 3.26 5.66 -17.03
CA GLU A 202 3.72 4.63 -16.12
C GLU A 202 3.14 3.29 -16.58
N VAL A 203 4.00 2.43 -17.10
CA VAL A 203 3.61 1.11 -17.61
C VAL A 203 4.04 0.06 -16.61
N VAL A 204 3.11 -0.82 -16.24
CA VAL A 204 3.39 -1.99 -15.41
C VAL A 204 3.30 -3.23 -16.30
N ARG A 205 4.46 -3.88 -16.52
CA ARG A 205 4.56 -5.05 -17.39
C ARG A 205 5.33 -6.19 -16.71
N PRO A 206 4.72 -7.37 -16.49
CA PRO A 206 5.42 -8.51 -15.93
C PRO A 206 6.39 -9.12 -16.93
N ALA A 207 7.33 -9.94 -16.46
CA ALA A 207 8.16 -10.76 -17.34
C ALA A 207 7.30 -11.86 -17.99
N GLN A 208 7.58 -12.16 -19.26
CA GLN A 208 6.79 -13.07 -20.11
C GLN A 208 7.69 -13.92 -20.99
N GLY A 209 7.16 -15.07 -21.43
CA GLY A 209 7.75 -15.91 -22.45
C GLY A 209 8.11 -17.31 -21.92
N PRO A 210 8.51 -18.24 -22.81
CA PRO A 210 8.58 -19.68 -22.50
C PRO A 210 9.50 -20.06 -21.34
N ALA A 211 10.49 -19.23 -21.02
CA ALA A 211 11.41 -19.45 -19.91
C ALA A 211 10.86 -19.00 -18.54
N ILE A 212 9.81 -18.17 -18.54
CA ILE A 212 9.11 -17.66 -17.37
C ILE A 212 7.77 -18.39 -17.19
N ASP A 213 7.16 -18.85 -18.29
CA ASP A 213 5.91 -19.60 -18.28
C ASP A 213 6.06 -20.86 -17.39
N GLY A 214 5.36 -20.89 -16.26
CA GLY A 214 5.40 -21.99 -15.27
C GLY A 214 6.28 -21.72 -14.04
N LEU A 215 6.99 -20.59 -13.97
CA LEU A 215 7.62 -20.12 -12.74
C LEU A 215 6.67 -19.23 -11.94
N THR A 216 6.53 -19.49 -10.65
CA THR A 216 5.83 -18.58 -9.73
C THR A 216 6.75 -17.39 -9.43
N ASP A 217 6.47 -16.25 -10.08
CA ASP A 217 7.10 -14.99 -9.72
C ASP A 217 6.55 -14.44 -8.39
N LEU A 218 7.19 -13.40 -7.85
CA LEU A 218 6.75 -12.80 -6.59
C LEU A 218 5.30 -12.30 -6.67
N THR A 219 4.87 -11.74 -7.80
CA THR A 219 3.52 -11.18 -7.95
C THR A 219 2.42 -12.24 -7.90
N ARG A 220 2.67 -13.42 -8.46
CA ARG A 220 1.78 -14.59 -8.45
C ARG A 220 1.99 -15.51 -7.25
N GLY A 221 3.12 -15.36 -6.54
CA GLY A 221 3.44 -16.14 -5.34
C GLY A 221 2.83 -15.57 -4.06
N VAL A 222 2.43 -14.30 -4.05
CA VAL A 222 1.81 -13.65 -2.89
C VAL A 222 0.31 -13.98 -2.86
N ASN A 223 -0.04 -14.94 -2.02
CA ASN A 223 -1.44 -15.37 -1.84
C ASN A 223 -2.18 -14.60 -0.74
N ALA A 224 -1.47 -13.86 0.11
CA ALA A 224 -2.05 -13.10 1.20
C ALA A 224 -1.22 -11.86 1.56
N VAL A 225 -1.88 -10.83 2.07
CA VAL A 225 -1.23 -9.60 2.54
C VAL A 225 -1.80 -9.14 3.89
N ALA A 226 -0.99 -8.43 4.68
CA ALA A 226 -1.47 -7.69 5.84
C ALA A 226 -1.72 -6.22 5.47
N LEU A 227 -2.94 -5.75 5.68
CA LEU A 227 -3.33 -4.38 5.39
C LEU A 227 -2.99 -3.48 6.59
N ILE A 228 -1.85 -2.81 6.47
CA ILE A 228 -1.30 -1.86 7.46
C ILE A 228 -1.44 -0.41 6.95
N PRO A 229 -1.48 0.63 7.82
CA PRO A 229 -1.02 0.68 9.22
C PRO A 229 -2.06 0.30 10.29
N GLY A 230 -3.30 -0.03 9.92
CA GLY A 230 -4.39 -0.32 10.87
C GLY A 230 -4.90 0.88 11.68
N THR A 231 -4.49 2.08 11.27
CA THR A 231 -4.91 3.38 11.80
C THR A 231 -5.34 4.32 10.67
N GLY A 232 -6.06 5.38 11.03
CA GLY A 232 -6.69 6.32 10.12
C GLY A 232 -8.21 6.23 10.26
N GLU A 233 -8.81 7.26 10.85
CA GLU A 233 -10.24 7.30 11.23
C GLU A 233 -11.21 6.87 10.12
N PHE A 234 -10.89 7.19 8.87
CA PHE A 234 -11.69 6.85 7.68
C PHE A 234 -10.86 6.20 6.57
N GLY A 235 -9.65 5.73 6.91
CA GLY A 235 -8.68 5.21 5.93
C GLY A 235 -9.15 3.92 5.24
N LEU A 236 -10.07 3.19 5.86
CA LEU A 236 -10.64 1.94 5.35
C LEU A 236 -11.94 2.16 4.55
N ALA A 237 -12.46 3.39 4.50
CA ALA A 237 -13.76 3.65 3.91
C ALA A 237 -13.69 3.66 2.37
N THR A 238 -14.71 3.07 1.76
CA THR A 238 -15.01 3.13 0.32
C THR A 238 -15.83 4.36 -0.05
N THR A 239 -16.48 4.99 0.92
CA THR A 239 -17.19 6.25 0.77
C THR A 239 -16.26 7.44 1.02
N PRO A 240 -16.24 8.49 0.16
CA PRO A 240 -15.48 9.70 0.43
C PRO A 240 -15.94 10.40 1.71
N VAL A 241 -14.99 10.73 2.59
CA VAL A 241 -15.24 11.46 3.84
C VAL A 241 -14.45 12.77 3.81
N HIS A 242 -15.07 13.85 4.26
CA HIS A 242 -14.46 15.18 4.30
C HIS A 242 -14.49 15.77 5.70
N TYR A 243 -13.41 16.42 6.10
CA TYR A 243 -13.38 17.28 7.27
C TYR A 243 -13.82 18.70 6.89
N ALA A 244 -14.82 19.21 7.60
CA ALA A 244 -15.22 20.61 7.51
C ALA A 244 -14.24 21.47 8.31
N LEU A 245 -13.44 22.31 7.63
CA LEU A 245 -12.47 23.22 8.26
C LEU A 245 -12.99 24.65 8.39
N GLY A 246 -14.24 24.89 7.96
CA GLY A 246 -14.90 26.20 8.00
C GLY A 246 -15.82 26.41 6.80
N LEU A 247 -16.42 27.60 6.69
CA LEU A 247 -17.32 27.96 5.59
C LEU A 247 -16.62 27.79 4.23
N GLY A 248 -17.07 26.81 3.44
CA GLY A 248 -16.56 26.53 2.11
C GLY A 248 -15.17 25.86 2.06
N GLN A 249 -14.59 25.48 3.20
CA GLN A 249 -13.30 24.79 3.27
C GLN A 249 -13.49 23.34 3.71
N ASN A 250 -13.38 22.42 2.76
CA ASN A 250 -13.42 20.98 3.02
C ASN A 250 -12.07 20.37 2.68
N LYS A 251 -11.54 19.53 3.56
CA LYS A 251 -10.37 18.70 3.29
C LYS A 251 -10.80 17.25 3.21
N SER A 252 -10.36 16.52 2.20
CA SER A 252 -10.63 15.08 2.15
C SER A 252 -9.90 14.36 3.29
N ALA A 253 -10.60 13.42 3.94
CA ALA A 253 -10.03 12.55 4.95
C ALA A 253 -9.36 11.32 4.33
N ASN A 254 -9.91 10.81 3.21
CA ASN A 254 -9.54 9.51 2.63
C ASN A 254 -9.47 9.51 1.09
N VAL A 255 -9.32 10.68 0.47
CA VAL A 255 -9.01 10.81 -0.97
C VAL A 255 -7.75 11.65 -1.08
N ASN A 256 -6.60 10.98 -1.06
CA ASN A 256 -5.27 11.59 -1.12
C ASN A 256 -4.52 11.21 -2.41
N ASN A 257 -5.26 10.74 -3.41
CA ASN A 257 -4.76 10.26 -4.69
C ASN A 257 -5.40 11.00 -5.88
N PRO A 258 -4.73 11.06 -7.04
CA PRO A 258 -5.21 11.77 -8.21
C PRO A 258 -6.38 11.09 -8.94
N LEU A 259 -6.74 9.84 -8.57
CA LEU A 259 -7.86 9.12 -9.19
C LEU A 259 -9.22 9.53 -8.63
N ALA A 260 -9.26 10.48 -7.68
CA ALA A 260 -10.47 11.02 -7.04
C ALA A 260 -11.40 9.94 -6.42
N LYS A 261 -10.85 8.77 -6.10
CA LYS A 261 -11.51 7.66 -5.39
C LYS A 261 -10.93 7.54 -3.99
N THR A 262 -11.60 6.83 -3.08
CA THR A 262 -11.03 6.64 -1.75
C THR A 262 -9.73 5.85 -1.80
N ASP A 263 -8.83 6.14 -0.88
CA ASP A 263 -7.50 5.53 -0.81
C ASP A 263 -7.60 4.01 -0.69
N PHE A 264 -8.55 3.51 0.12
CA PHE A 264 -8.84 2.08 0.22
C PHE A 264 -9.30 1.46 -1.10
N SER A 265 -10.23 2.10 -1.81
CA SER A 265 -10.75 1.57 -3.09
C SER A 265 -9.65 1.49 -4.15
N VAL A 266 -8.75 2.48 -4.17
CA VAL A 266 -7.60 2.50 -5.08
C VAL A 266 -6.58 1.43 -4.69
N ALA A 267 -6.32 1.25 -3.40
CA ALA A 267 -5.40 0.23 -2.89
C ALA A 267 -5.91 -1.19 -3.21
N LEU A 268 -7.21 -1.46 -3.01
CA LEU A 268 -7.82 -2.75 -3.32
C LEU A 268 -7.77 -3.06 -4.82
N ALA A 269 -8.13 -2.11 -5.68
CA ALA A 269 -8.01 -2.29 -7.12
C ALA A 269 -6.56 -2.54 -7.55
N THR A 270 -5.61 -1.81 -6.95
CA THR A 270 -4.18 -2.03 -7.22
C THR A 270 -3.71 -3.41 -6.75
N LEU A 271 -4.23 -3.89 -5.61
CA LEU A 271 -3.93 -5.23 -5.11
C LEU A 271 -4.39 -6.31 -6.10
N ASP A 272 -5.61 -6.20 -6.62
CA ASP A 272 -6.17 -7.14 -7.60
C ASP A 272 -5.40 -7.12 -8.92
N GLU A 273 -4.97 -5.94 -9.36
CA GLU A 273 -4.22 -5.78 -10.61
C GLU A 273 -2.78 -6.31 -10.51
N GLU A 274 -2.10 -6.05 -9.38
CA GLU A 274 -0.67 -6.32 -9.25
C GLU A 274 -0.36 -7.67 -8.58
N LEU A 275 -1.27 -8.18 -7.74
CA LEU A 275 -1.16 -9.48 -7.04
C LEU A 275 -2.42 -10.31 -7.29
N PRO A 276 -2.62 -10.81 -8.53
CA PRO A 276 -3.88 -11.44 -8.95
C PRO A 276 -4.23 -12.71 -8.16
N ASP A 277 -3.23 -13.41 -7.63
CA ASP A 277 -3.40 -14.63 -6.84
C ASP A 277 -3.54 -14.34 -5.33
N CYS A 278 -3.51 -13.07 -4.92
CA CYS A 278 -3.74 -12.69 -3.53
C CYS A 278 -5.21 -12.95 -3.15
N GLY A 279 -5.47 -14.06 -2.48
CA GLY A 279 -6.80 -14.50 -2.08
C GLY A 279 -7.21 -14.09 -0.66
N SER A 280 -6.29 -13.59 0.17
CA SER A 280 -6.58 -13.28 1.58
C SER A 280 -5.97 -11.96 2.04
N VAL A 281 -6.70 -11.23 2.89
CA VAL A 281 -6.25 -9.96 3.48
C VAL A 281 -6.42 -9.99 4.99
N SER A 282 -5.32 -9.79 5.72
CA SER A 282 -5.34 -9.52 7.16
C SER A 282 -5.65 -8.05 7.40
N LEU A 283 -6.89 -7.78 7.80
CA LEU A 283 -7.41 -6.44 8.09
C LEU A 283 -7.00 -6.04 9.52
N VAL A 284 -5.94 -5.24 9.63
CA VAL A 284 -5.43 -4.76 10.91
C VAL A 284 -6.24 -3.54 11.37
N VAL A 285 -6.73 -3.54 12.62
CA VAL A 285 -7.50 -2.42 13.18
C VAL A 285 -7.08 -2.14 14.62
N SER A 286 -6.64 -0.91 14.89
CA SER A 286 -5.93 -0.58 16.12
C SER A 286 -6.74 0.21 17.17
N TRP A 287 -6.66 -0.21 18.42
CA TRP A 287 -6.91 0.63 19.61
C TRP A 287 -5.60 1.00 20.30
N PHE A 288 -5.66 1.89 21.28
CA PHE A 288 -4.49 2.45 21.95
C PHE A 288 -4.40 2.00 23.40
N GLY A 289 -3.22 1.47 23.78
CA GLY A 289 -2.84 1.18 25.16
C GLY A 289 -1.99 2.29 25.75
N ASP A 290 -2.19 2.58 27.04
CA ASP A 290 -1.58 3.74 27.70
C ASP A 290 -0.59 3.41 28.83
N ASP A 291 -0.45 2.14 29.22
CA ASP A 291 0.46 1.68 30.29
C ASP A 291 1.01 0.26 30.00
N LEU A 292 2.26 -0.02 30.35
CA LEU A 292 2.86 -1.37 30.27
C LEU A 292 2.50 -2.26 31.46
N ARG A 293 1.90 -1.74 32.52
CA ARG A 293 1.46 -2.50 33.69
C ARG A 293 0.03 -2.93 33.44
N CYS A 294 -0.20 -4.23 33.24
CA CYS A 294 -1.48 -4.78 32.82
C CYS A 294 -2.64 -4.35 33.73
N GLY A 295 -2.45 -4.31 35.05
CA GLY A 295 -3.46 -3.84 35.99
C GLY A 295 -3.77 -2.33 35.97
N GLN A 296 -3.04 -1.53 35.19
CA GLN A 296 -3.26 -0.09 35.00
C GLN A 296 -3.51 0.29 33.53
N CYS A 297 -3.26 -0.62 32.60
CA CYS A 297 -3.38 -0.39 31.17
C CYS A 297 -4.84 -0.31 30.76
N SER A 298 -5.20 0.76 30.06
CA SER A 298 -6.50 0.95 29.44
C SER A 298 -6.38 0.89 27.91
N LEU A 299 -7.33 0.22 27.26
CA LEU A 299 -7.38 0.07 25.80
C LEU A 299 -8.55 0.88 25.25
N LYS A 300 -8.24 1.96 24.55
CA LYS A 300 -9.24 2.93 24.08
C LYS A 300 -9.14 3.18 22.59
N PRO A 301 -10.27 3.34 21.88
CA PRO A 301 -10.24 3.98 20.58
C PRO A 301 -9.94 5.47 20.74
N LYS A 302 -9.13 6.04 19.85
CA LYS A 302 -8.72 7.45 19.90
C LYS A 302 -8.93 8.14 18.55
N VAL A 303 -9.08 9.46 18.60
CA VAL A 303 -9.22 10.33 17.42
C VAL A 303 -7.99 11.21 17.24
N GLU A 304 -7.70 11.67 16.03
CA GLU A 304 -6.61 12.63 15.78
C GLU A 304 -6.94 14.02 16.35
N ALA A 305 -8.21 14.37 16.42
CA ALA A 305 -8.71 15.60 17.02
C ALA A 305 -10.21 15.49 17.32
N GLN A 306 -10.62 15.91 18.52
CA GLN A 306 -12.03 15.96 18.92
C GLN A 306 -12.80 17.06 18.19
N SER A 307 -12.10 18.13 17.79
CA SER A 307 -12.68 19.32 17.15
C SER A 307 -13.03 19.17 15.67
N ARG A 308 -12.67 18.05 15.04
CA ARG A 308 -12.95 17.80 13.61
C ARG A 308 -14.38 17.34 13.41
N GLU A 309 -15.10 17.99 12.51
CA GLU A 309 -16.39 17.50 12.04
C GLU A 309 -16.21 16.79 10.68
N SER A 310 -16.76 15.58 10.57
CA SER A 310 -16.72 14.79 9.35
C SER A 310 -18.08 14.80 8.65
N ALA A 311 -18.06 14.92 7.32
CA ALA A 311 -19.22 14.76 6.45
C ALA A 311 -19.05 13.51 5.59
N GLY A 312 -20.12 12.75 5.39
CA GLY A 312 -20.14 11.47 4.67
C GLY A 312 -20.17 10.27 5.62
N MET A 313 -19.38 10.30 6.70
CA MET A 313 -19.39 9.27 7.74
C MET A 313 -19.11 9.89 9.12
N THR A 314 -19.87 9.47 10.13
CA THR A 314 -19.63 9.85 11.53
C THR A 314 -18.60 8.91 12.14
N TRP A 315 -17.61 9.47 12.84
CA TRP A 315 -16.69 8.64 13.62
C TRP A 315 -17.38 8.14 14.89
N GLN A 316 -17.41 6.82 15.05
CA GLN A 316 -17.83 6.11 16.25
C GLN A 316 -17.11 4.78 16.34
N VAL A 317 -16.70 4.41 17.56
CA VAL A 317 -16.04 3.13 17.87
C VAL A 317 -16.35 2.77 19.32
N GLY A 318 -16.57 1.49 19.63
CA GLY A 318 -16.68 1.02 21.01
C GLY A 318 -17.85 1.61 21.80
N GLY A 319 -18.92 2.01 21.12
CA GLY A 319 -20.09 2.67 21.71
C GLY A 319 -19.89 4.15 22.06
N ILE A 320 -18.79 4.79 21.61
CA ILE A 320 -18.55 6.21 21.82
C ILE A 320 -18.41 6.97 20.49
N GLY A 321 -18.90 8.21 20.47
CA GLY A 321 -18.65 9.15 19.39
C GLY A 321 -17.38 9.99 19.63
N ARG A 322 -16.98 10.77 18.62
CA ARG A 322 -15.75 11.59 18.64
C ARG A 322 -15.56 12.44 19.91
N ALA A 323 -16.62 13.07 20.40
CA ALA A 323 -16.55 13.95 21.57
C ALA A 323 -16.21 13.21 22.88
N GLY A 324 -16.48 11.90 22.94
CA GLY A 324 -16.15 11.06 24.09
C GLY A 324 -14.83 10.31 23.97
N ALA A 325 -14.11 10.43 22.84
CA ALA A 325 -12.86 9.72 22.58
C ALA A 325 -11.65 10.56 22.96
N ASP A 326 -10.61 9.94 23.51
CA ASP A 326 -9.34 10.61 23.78
C ASP A 326 -8.64 10.96 22.44
N GLU A 327 -7.81 12.01 22.45
CA GLU A 327 -6.96 12.31 21.29
C GLU A 327 -5.70 11.45 21.30
N VAL A 328 -5.24 11.05 20.11
CA VAL A 328 -3.95 10.40 19.93
C VAL A 328 -2.82 11.32 20.40
N ALA A 329 -1.80 10.74 21.04
CA ALA A 329 -0.60 11.45 21.46
C ALA A 329 0.00 12.30 20.32
N ARG A 330 0.55 13.47 20.67
CA ARG A 330 1.12 14.43 19.71
C ARG A 330 2.62 14.59 19.90
N THR A 331 3.32 14.76 18.79
CA THR A 331 4.72 15.20 18.75
C THR A 331 4.88 16.63 19.27
N ASP A 332 6.11 17.04 19.57
CA ASP A 332 6.44 18.43 19.95
C ASP A 332 6.03 19.46 18.88
N ALA A 333 5.93 19.04 17.61
CA ALA A 333 5.45 19.85 16.49
C ALA A 333 3.91 19.91 16.38
N GLY A 334 3.18 19.34 17.34
CA GLY A 334 1.71 19.30 17.39
C GLY A 334 1.06 18.29 16.45
N GLN A 335 1.84 17.52 15.69
CA GLN A 335 1.32 16.48 14.80
C GLN A 335 0.94 15.22 15.58
N PRO A 336 -0.17 14.55 15.25
CA PRO A 336 -0.51 13.27 15.86
C PRO A 336 0.57 12.22 15.52
N VAL A 337 0.92 11.39 16.50
CA VAL A 337 1.95 10.34 16.35
C VAL A 337 1.44 9.18 15.48
N TYR A 338 0.15 8.87 15.60
CA TYR A 338 -0.55 7.86 14.81
C TYR A 338 -1.80 8.47 14.15
N GLY A 339 -2.37 7.78 13.16
CA GLY A 339 -3.76 8.03 12.78
C GLY A 339 -4.71 7.56 13.88
N GLY A 340 -5.93 8.12 13.96
CA GLY A 340 -6.95 7.66 14.90
C GLY A 340 -7.43 6.23 14.61
N THR A 341 -8.17 5.63 15.54
CA THR A 341 -8.79 4.32 15.33
C THR A 341 -9.77 4.39 14.15
N PRO A 342 -9.72 3.44 13.19
CA PRO A 342 -10.70 3.40 12.11
C PRO A 342 -12.14 3.32 12.66
N ALA A 343 -13.04 4.15 12.13
CA ALA A 343 -14.45 4.14 12.52
C ALA A 343 -15.11 2.79 12.20
N ASP A 344 -16.07 2.36 13.01
CA ASP A 344 -16.78 1.09 12.82
C ASP A 344 -17.42 0.98 11.42
N GLY A 345 -17.99 2.09 10.92
CA GLY A 345 -18.52 2.17 9.55
C GLY A 345 -17.43 2.00 8.48
N SER A 346 -16.25 2.55 8.71
CA SER A 346 -15.10 2.42 7.80
C SER A 346 -14.59 0.98 7.73
N VAL A 347 -14.57 0.28 8.88
CA VAL A 347 -14.20 -1.14 8.96
C VAL A 347 -15.23 -2.01 8.26
N THR A 348 -16.52 -1.74 8.48
CA THR A 348 -17.63 -2.46 7.84
C THR A 348 -17.55 -2.35 6.31
N GLU A 349 -17.33 -1.14 5.79
CA GLU A 349 -17.16 -0.93 4.34
C GLU A 349 -15.96 -1.72 3.78
N ALA A 350 -14.83 -1.75 4.49
CA ALA A 350 -13.67 -2.52 4.07
C ALA A 350 -13.91 -4.04 4.04
N ILE A 351 -14.58 -4.60 5.06
CA ILE A 351 -14.95 -6.02 5.09
C ILE A 351 -15.82 -6.35 3.87
N ALA A 352 -16.85 -5.54 3.60
CA ALA A 352 -17.74 -5.76 2.46
C ALA A 352 -16.98 -5.65 1.12
N ALA A 353 -16.11 -4.65 0.97
CA ALA A 353 -15.34 -4.43 -0.24
C ALA A 353 -14.34 -5.56 -0.52
N LEU A 354 -13.62 -6.04 0.50
CA LEU A 354 -12.70 -7.18 0.37
C LEU A 354 -13.45 -8.45 -0.08
N ARG A 355 -14.59 -8.73 0.54
CA ARG A 355 -15.41 -9.89 0.15
C ARG A 355 -15.97 -9.77 -1.25
N ASN A 356 -16.41 -8.57 -1.66
CA ASN A 356 -16.87 -8.31 -3.03
C ASN A 356 -15.74 -8.47 -4.06
N ALA A 357 -14.48 -8.22 -3.67
CA ALA A 357 -13.29 -8.50 -4.47
C ALA A 357 -12.82 -9.97 -4.39
N GLY A 358 -13.59 -10.86 -3.75
CA GLY A 358 -13.27 -12.27 -3.63
C GLY A 358 -12.13 -12.59 -2.67
N LYS A 359 -11.82 -11.70 -1.71
CA LYS A 359 -10.78 -11.91 -0.71
C LYS A 359 -11.35 -12.54 0.57
N GLU A 360 -10.65 -13.53 1.11
CA GLU A 360 -10.81 -13.97 2.50
C GLU A 360 -10.38 -12.83 3.43
N VAL A 361 -11.20 -12.55 4.44
CA VAL A 361 -10.93 -11.49 5.43
C VAL A 361 -10.47 -12.13 6.74
N VAL A 362 -9.23 -11.85 7.13
CA VAL A 362 -8.70 -12.18 8.45
C VAL A 362 -8.74 -10.92 9.31
N PHE A 363 -9.65 -10.83 10.28
CA PHE A 363 -9.72 -9.66 11.15
C PHE A 363 -8.64 -9.74 12.24
N TYR A 364 -7.82 -8.69 12.31
CA TYR A 364 -6.65 -8.63 13.20
C TYR A 364 -6.74 -7.40 14.10
N PRO A 365 -7.28 -7.54 15.33
CA PRO A 365 -7.23 -6.48 16.35
C PRO A 365 -5.78 -6.20 16.77
N PHE A 366 -5.41 -4.93 16.83
CA PHE A 366 -4.04 -4.49 17.12
C PHE A 366 -4.01 -3.45 18.25
N ILE A 367 -2.94 -3.45 19.06
CA ILE A 367 -2.74 -2.46 20.12
C ILE A 367 -1.51 -1.63 19.80
N LEU A 368 -1.71 -0.31 19.70
CA LEU A 368 -0.63 0.66 19.64
C LEU A 368 -0.42 1.29 21.02
N MET A 369 0.80 1.28 21.52
CA MET A 369 1.12 1.95 22.77
C MET A 369 1.46 3.41 22.49
N ASP A 370 0.90 4.36 23.25
CA ASP A 370 1.03 5.79 22.94
C ASP A 370 1.66 6.65 24.05
N GLN A 371 2.34 6.02 25.01
CA GLN A 371 3.20 6.70 25.97
C GLN A 371 4.28 7.52 25.26
N LEU A 372 4.45 8.79 25.64
CA LEU A 372 5.55 9.63 25.18
C LEU A 372 6.68 9.68 26.22
N ALA A 373 7.82 10.28 25.86
CA ALA A 373 8.89 10.51 26.81
C ALA A 373 8.42 11.40 27.97
N GLY A 374 8.84 11.08 29.20
CA GLY A 374 8.43 11.82 30.40
C GLY A 374 6.98 11.59 30.80
N ASN A 375 6.41 10.40 30.52
CA ASN A 375 5.04 10.05 30.86
C ASN A 375 4.76 9.91 32.36
N GLY A 376 5.78 9.88 33.22
CA GLY A 376 5.67 9.77 34.67
C GLY A 376 5.17 8.42 35.17
N GLN A 377 5.09 7.41 34.29
CA GLN A 377 4.64 6.07 34.65
C GLN A 377 5.86 5.20 35.00
N PRO A 378 5.89 4.53 36.16
CA PRO A 378 6.98 3.61 36.50
C PRO A 378 7.18 2.52 35.43
N ASP A 379 8.43 2.29 35.02
CA ASP A 379 8.77 1.22 34.08
C ASP A 379 8.73 -0.16 34.78
N PRO A 380 7.84 -1.08 34.39
CA PRO A 380 7.83 -2.42 34.99
C PRO A 380 9.10 -3.22 34.70
N TRP A 381 9.89 -2.85 33.68
CA TRP A 381 11.09 -3.59 33.26
C TRP A 381 12.43 -3.05 33.78
N SER A 382 12.49 -1.80 34.26
CA SER A 382 13.70 -1.20 34.82
C SER A 382 13.42 -0.28 36.00
N ASP A 383 14.47 0.23 36.67
CA ASP A 383 14.30 1.22 37.75
C ASP A 383 14.06 2.65 37.18
N ALA A 384 13.79 2.77 35.88
CA ALA A 384 13.49 4.04 35.25
C ALA A 384 12.18 4.63 35.79
N PRO A 385 12.12 5.96 36.00
CA PRO A 385 10.93 6.64 36.50
C PRO A 385 9.80 6.73 35.46
N ASP A 386 10.14 6.57 34.18
CA ASP A 386 9.23 6.68 33.04
C ASP A 386 9.26 5.40 32.21
N GLN A 387 8.11 5.01 31.68
CA GLN A 387 8.04 3.98 30.65
C GLN A 387 8.70 4.47 29.36
N PRO A 388 9.28 3.57 28.55
CA PRO A 388 9.77 3.91 27.21
C PRO A 388 8.69 4.57 26.35
N ALA A 389 9.09 5.48 25.46
CA ALA A 389 8.18 6.09 24.49
C ALA A 389 7.78 5.09 23.40
N LEU A 390 6.49 5.06 23.07
CA LEU A 390 5.86 4.21 22.04
C LEU A 390 6.31 2.74 22.12
N PRO A 391 6.17 2.09 23.29
CA PRO A 391 6.69 0.75 23.47
C PRO A 391 5.95 -0.27 22.61
N TRP A 392 6.60 -1.40 22.37
CA TRP A 392 5.91 -2.55 21.81
C TRP A 392 4.92 -3.16 22.82
N ARG A 393 3.70 -3.50 22.37
CA ARG A 393 2.62 -4.08 23.20
C ARG A 393 3.01 -5.38 23.90
N GLY A 394 3.91 -6.17 23.32
CA GLY A 394 4.43 -7.39 23.94
C GLY A 394 5.27 -7.15 25.19
N ARG A 395 5.49 -5.88 25.58
CA ARG A 395 6.08 -5.51 26.87
C ARG A 395 5.04 -5.28 27.98
N VAL A 396 3.74 -5.35 27.70
CA VAL A 396 2.71 -5.29 28.76
C VAL A 396 2.93 -6.48 29.70
N THR A 397 3.04 -6.22 31.00
CA THR A 397 3.38 -7.21 32.03
C THR A 397 2.81 -6.82 33.40
N SER A 398 3.17 -7.51 34.48
CA SER A 398 2.79 -7.14 35.85
C SER A 398 3.32 -5.76 36.27
N SER A 399 2.83 -5.24 37.40
CA SER A 399 3.25 -3.94 37.97
C SER A 399 4.77 -3.82 38.12
N VAL A 400 5.43 -4.93 38.45
CA VAL A 400 6.88 -5.15 38.35
C VAL A 400 7.09 -6.46 37.60
N ALA A 401 7.83 -6.42 36.48
CA ALA A 401 7.98 -7.53 35.55
C ALA A 401 8.59 -8.79 36.20
N PRO A 402 8.28 -10.01 35.69
CA PRO A 402 8.90 -11.25 36.16
C PRO A 402 10.44 -11.18 36.18
N GLY A 403 11.04 -11.79 37.21
CA GLY A 403 12.50 -11.79 37.40
C GLY A 403 13.08 -10.55 38.08
N ARG A 404 12.25 -9.56 38.45
CA ARG A 404 12.68 -8.39 39.23
C ARG A 404 12.30 -8.48 40.71
N PRO A 405 13.09 -7.89 41.63
CA PRO A 405 12.73 -7.78 43.03
C PRO A 405 11.39 -7.08 43.22
N GLY A 406 10.49 -7.69 43.99
CA GLY A 406 9.15 -7.14 44.25
C GLY A 406 8.12 -7.43 43.16
N THR A 407 8.42 -8.30 42.19
CA THR A 407 7.44 -8.79 41.21
C THR A 407 6.25 -9.49 41.89
N SER A 408 5.05 -9.31 41.31
CA SER A 408 3.84 -10.05 41.67
C SER A 408 3.77 -11.43 40.99
N ASP A 409 4.69 -11.73 40.07
CA ASP A 409 4.80 -13.03 39.40
C ASP A 409 4.84 -14.18 40.42
N ARG A 410 4.11 -15.27 40.13
CA ARG A 410 3.90 -16.44 40.98
C ARG A 410 3.04 -16.19 42.22
N THR A 411 2.21 -15.14 42.22
CA THR A 411 1.34 -14.79 43.36
C THR A 411 -0.10 -14.50 42.93
N ALA A 412 -1.03 -14.52 43.89
CA ALA A 412 -2.42 -14.13 43.65
C ALA A 412 -2.58 -12.65 43.23
N ALA A 413 -1.57 -11.81 43.46
CA ALA A 413 -1.60 -10.43 42.97
C ALA A 413 -1.40 -10.36 41.44
N ALA A 414 -0.60 -11.26 40.85
CA ALA A 414 -0.48 -11.36 39.39
C ALA A 414 -1.82 -11.76 38.76
N ASP A 415 -2.55 -12.70 39.37
CA ASP A 415 -3.90 -13.08 38.93
C ASP A 415 -4.86 -11.88 38.90
N ALA A 416 -4.83 -11.06 39.95
CA ALA A 416 -5.66 -9.86 40.05
C ALA A 416 -5.28 -8.78 39.02
N GLU A 417 -3.98 -8.57 38.77
CA GLU A 417 -3.50 -7.62 37.76
C GLU A 417 -3.90 -8.05 36.34
N VAL A 418 -3.77 -9.34 36.01
CA VAL A 418 -4.20 -9.89 34.73
C VAL A 418 -5.72 -9.83 34.59
N ALA A 419 -6.48 -10.18 35.64
CA ALA A 419 -7.94 -10.07 35.64
C ALA A 419 -8.40 -8.62 35.40
N ALA A 420 -7.70 -7.63 35.98
CA ALA A 420 -8.01 -6.22 35.74
C ALA A 420 -7.79 -5.78 34.28
N PHE A 421 -6.74 -6.30 33.63
CA PHE A 421 -6.48 -6.05 32.20
C PHE A 421 -7.57 -6.62 31.30
N PHE A 422 -7.95 -7.89 31.55
CA PHE A 422 -9.03 -8.52 30.78
C PHE A 422 -10.38 -7.88 31.06
N GLY A 423 -10.62 -7.43 32.29
CA GLY A 423 -11.85 -6.79 32.72
C GLY A 423 -13.01 -7.76 32.88
N THR A 424 -14.20 -7.19 33.06
CA THR A 424 -15.45 -7.92 33.38
C THR A 424 -16.51 -7.84 32.28
N THR A 425 -16.20 -7.17 31.17
CA THR A 425 -17.11 -7.04 30.02
C THR A 425 -17.65 -8.39 29.56
N ASP A 426 -18.97 -8.49 29.41
CA ASP A 426 -19.68 -9.68 28.95
C ASP A 426 -20.13 -9.50 27.48
N PRO A 427 -20.20 -10.58 26.66
CA PRO A 427 -20.73 -10.49 25.30
C PRO A 427 -22.11 -9.84 25.19
N THR A 428 -22.95 -9.92 26.24
CA THR A 428 -24.30 -9.35 26.28
C THR A 428 -24.34 -7.84 26.59
N ASP A 429 -23.19 -7.23 26.92
CA ASP A 429 -23.08 -5.78 27.15
C ASP A 429 -23.13 -4.95 25.86
N PHE A 430 -23.11 -5.59 24.70
CA PHE A 430 -23.13 -4.95 23.39
C PHE A 430 -24.54 -4.90 22.79
N VAL A 431 -24.91 -3.74 22.26
CA VAL A 431 -26.20 -3.50 21.60
C VAL A 431 -25.96 -3.30 20.11
N ILE A 432 -26.48 -4.20 19.28
CA ILE A 432 -26.25 -4.21 17.83
C ILE A 432 -27.45 -3.56 17.13
N ASN A 433 -27.22 -2.52 16.34
CA ASN A 433 -28.23 -1.88 15.50
C ASN A 433 -27.72 -1.74 14.06
N GLY A 434 -28.05 -2.70 13.20
CA GLY A 434 -27.40 -2.79 11.89
C GLY A 434 -25.90 -3.04 12.08
N THR A 435 -25.07 -2.13 11.60
CA THR A 435 -23.60 -2.17 11.73
C THR A 435 -23.08 -1.26 12.85
N ASP A 436 -23.97 -0.59 13.58
CA ASP A 436 -23.62 0.23 14.73
C ASP A 436 -23.55 -0.65 15.99
N ILE A 437 -22.42 -0.57 16.71
CA ILE A 437 -22.15 -1.36 17.92
C ILE A 437 -22.15 -0.42 19.14
N GLY A 438 -23.24 -0.46 19.89
CA GLY A 438 -23.39 0.21 21.18
C GLY A 438 -22.82 -0.63 22.33
N TYR A 439 -22.49 0.03 23.44
CA TYR A 439 -21.98 -0.63 24.64
C TYR A 439 -22.68 -0.07 25.89
N VAL A 440 -23.21 -0.96 26.73
CA VAL A 440 -23.96 -0.61 27.96
C VAL A 440 -23.41 -1.31 29.21
N GLY A 441 -22.26 -1.98 29.09
CA GLY A 441 -21.62 -2.72 30.18
C GLY A 441 -20.85 -1.83 31.17
N PRO A 442 -20.00 -2.44 32.01
CA PRO A 442 -19.16 -1.73 32.98
C PRO A 442 -18.32 -0.62 32.32
N PRO A 443 -18.09 0.54 32.97
CA PRO A 443 -17.33 1.66 32.41
C PRO A 443 -15.81 1.41 32.45
N GLU A 444 -15.37 0.32 31.83
CA GLU A 444 -13.98 -0.12 31.72
C GLU A 444 -13.50 -0.06 30.28
N TRP A 445 -12.20 0.07 30.09
CA TRP A 445 -11.52 0.02 28.79
C TRP A 445 -10.56 -1.16 28.78
N SER A 446 -11.15 -2.36 28.82
CA SER A 446 -10.46 -3.63 29.03
C SER A 446 -10.19 -4.39 27.74
N TYR A 447 -9.34 -5.41 27.82
CA TYR A 447 -9.06 -6.30 26.68
C TYR A 447 -10.30 -7.02 26.17
N ARG A 448 -11.18 -7.49 27.07
CA ARG A 448 -12.44 -8.14 26.67
C ARG A 448 -13.33 -7.16 25.92
N ARG A 449 -13.48 -5.92 26.41
CA ARG A 449 -14.27 -4.90 25.69
C ARG A 449 -13.75 -4.66 24.29
N PHE A 450 -12.42 -4.54 24.15
CA PHE A 450 -11.78 -4.33 22.86
C PHE A 450 -12.08 -5.46 21.87
N ILE A 451 -11.83 -6.71 22.26
CA ILE A 451 -11.95 -7.87 21.36
C ILE A 451 -13.43 -8.20 21.08
N LEU A 452 -14.30 -8.16 22.09
CA LEU A 452 -15.73 -8.45 21.93
C LEU A 452 -16.44 -7.38 21.09
N HIS A 453 -16.02 -6.11 21.17
CA HIS A 453 -16.50 -5.05 20.26
C HIS A 453 -16.30 -5.46 18.81
N TYR A 454 -15.08 -5.87 18.46
CA TYR A 454 -14.77 -6.24 17.09
C TYR A 454 -15.35 -7.58 16.66
N ALA A 455 -15.54 -8.53 17.57
CA ALA A 455 -16.29 -9.75 17.25
C ALA A 455 -17.73 -9.41 16.84
N HIS A 456 -18.41 -8.54 17.58
CA HIS A 456 -19.76 -8.08 17.24
C HIS A 456 -19.78 -7.25 15.95
N LEU A 457 -18.81 -6.36 15.74
CA LEU A 457 -18.70 -5.59 14.50
C LEU A 457 -18.51 -6.49 13.28
N CYS A 458 -17.63 -7.50 13.37
CA CYS A 458 -17.39 -8.46 12.30
C CYS A 458 -18.65 -9.28 12.00
N ALA A 459 -19.38 -9.74 13.03
CA ALA A 459 -20.66 -10.42 12.85
C ALA A 459 -21.69 -9.51 12.14
N ALA A 460 -21.80 -8.26 12.59
CA ALA A 460 -22.72 -7.27 12.01
C ALA A 460 -22.37 -6.89 10.57
N ALA A 461 -21.08 -6.92 10.20
CA ALA A 461 -20.60 -6.69 8.84
C ALA A 461 -20.83 -7.89 7.88
N GLY A 462 -21.47 -8.97 8.33
CA GLY A 462 -21.74 -10.17 7.53
C GLY A 462 -20.75 -11.32 7.74
N GLY A 463 -19.86 -11.21 8.73
CA GLY A 463 -18.85 -12.21 9.08
C GLY A 463 -17.51 -12.01 8.36
N VAL A 464 -16.49 -12.71 8.88
CA VAL A 464 -15.10 -12.74 8.38
C VAL A 464 -14.62 -14.18 8.32
N ASP A 465 -13.61 -14.48 7.51
CA ASP A 465 -13.11 -15.86 7.30
C ASP A 465 -12.20 -16.33 8.45
N ALA A 466 -11.52 -15.38 9.09
CA ALA A 466 -10.80 -15.62 10.33
C ALA A 466 -10.78 -14.40 11.26
N PHE A 467 -10.57 -14.63 12.56
CA PHE A 467 -10.51 -13.59 13.59
C PHE A 467 -9.41 -13.92 14.60
N CYS A 468 -8.49 -12.98 14.81
CA CYS A 468 -7.48 -13.09 15.86
C CYS A 468 -8.03 -12.56 17.20
N ILE A 469 -7.97 -13.35 18.27
CA ILE A 469 -8.37 -12.90 19.62
C ILE A 469 -7.31 -12.02 20.29
N GLY A 470 -6.15 -11.87 19.65
CA GLY A 470 -5.01 -11.17 20.18
C GLY A 470 -3.76 -11.38 19.35
N SER A 471 -2.76 -10.54 19.61
CA SER A 471 -1.46 -10.65 18.96
C SER A 471 -0.30 -10.14 19.82
N GLU A 472 0.83 -10.85 19.75
CA GLU A 472 2.12 -10.50 20.35
C GLU A 472 2.03 -9.99 21.80
N MET A 473 1.20 -10.63 22.63
CA MET A 473 1.03 -10.24 24.04
C MET A 473 2.07 -10.94 24.94
N ARG A 474 3.30 -11.07 24.46
CA ARG A 474 4.37 -11.91 25.05
C ARG A 474 4.55 -11.71 26.54
N GLY A 475 4.71 -10.47 26.99
CA GLY A 475 4.94 -10.16 28.40
C GLY A 475 3.74 -10.47 29.30
N LEU A 476 2.53 -10.51 28.74
CA LEU A 476 1.27 -10.78 29.44
C LEU A 476 1.02 -12.29 29.52
N THR A 477 1.22 -13.01 28.41
CA THR A 477 1.05 -14.48 28.32
C THR A 477 2.06 -15.23 29.19
N GLN A 478 3.21 -14.63 29.49
CA GLN A 478 4.26 -15.19 30.35
C GLN A 478 4.09 -14.89 31.86
N ILE A 479 3.10 -14.08 32.27
CA ILE A 479 2.83 -13.84 33.69
C ILE A 479 2.36 -15.13 34.34
N ARG A 480 2.98 -15.51 35.45
CA ARG A 480 2.58 -16.66 36.26
C ARG A 480 1.75 -16.21 37.45
N GLY A 481 0.63 -16.89 37.68
CA GLY A 481 -0.22 -16.76 38.85
C GLY A 481 0.23 -17.67 40.00
N ALA A 482 -0.65 -17.86 40.99
CA ALA A 482 -0.34 -18.75 42.10
C ALA A 482 -0.13 -20.20 41.63
N ALA A 483 0.97 -20.83 42.07
CA ALA A 483 1.36 -22.19 41.67
C ALA A 483 1.76 -22.36 40.19
N ASP A 484 2.31 -21.31 39.58
CA ASP A 484 2.88 -21.34 38.22
C ASP A 484 1.84 -21.65 37.12
N ASP A 485 0.58 -21.25 37.33
CA ASP A 485 -0.42 -21.19 36.26
C ASP A 485 -0.26 -19.92 35.42
N PHE A 486 -0.89 -19.87 34.25
CA PHE A 486 -0.79 -18.74 33.32
C PHE A 486 -2.16 -18.07 33.15
N PRO A 487 -2.54 -17.11 34.03
CA PRO A 487 -3.88 -16.53 34.07
C PRO A 487 -4.30 -15.87 32.76
N ALA A 488 -3.37 -15.25 32.04
CA ALA A 488 -3.67 -14.62 30.75
C ALA A 488 -4.06 -15.66 29.68
N VAL A 489 -3.43 -16.82 29.68
CA VAL A 489 -3.75 -17.94 28.77
C VAL A 489 -5.15 -18.48 29.10
N THR A 490 -5.47 -18.64 30.38
CA THR A 490 -6.83 -19.03 30.81
C THR A 490 -7.88 -18.01 30.34
N ALA A 491 -7.61 -16.71 30.49
CA ALA A 491 -8.51 -15.65 30.04
C ALA A 491 -8.67 -15.61 28.51
N LEU A 492 -7.60 -15.84 27.75
CA LEU A 492 -7.66 -15.94 26.28
C LEU A 492 -8.51 -17.12 25.81
N ARG A 493 -8.44 -18.28 26.50
CA ARG A 493 -9.28 -19.44 26.19
C ARG A 493 -10.77 -19.14 26.42
N GLN A 494 -11.10 -18.46 27.52
CA GLN A 494 -12.46 -18.01 27.76
C GLN A 494 -12.93 -17.05 26.66
N LEU A 495 -12.09 -16.07 26.32
CA LEU A 495 -12.39 -15.10 25.26
C LEU A 495 -12.58 -15.77 23.90
N ALA A 496 -11.80 -16.81 23.57
CA ALA A 496 -11.98 -17.59 22.35
C ALA A 496 -13.37 -18.26 22.29
N ALA A 497 -13.84 -18.83 23.40
CA ALA A 497 -15.17 -19.43 23.47
C ALA A 497 -16.30 -18.41 23.29
N GLU A 498 -16.14 -17.20 23.82
CA GLU A 498 -17.11 -16.12 23.68
C GLU A 498 -17.12 -15.54 22.27
N VAL A 499 -15.94 -15.32 21.67
CA VAL A 499 -15.81 -14.91 20.27
C VAL A 499 -16.40 -15.97 19.34
N ARG A 500 -16.21 -17.26 19.63
CA ARG A 500 -16.87 -18.37 18.92
C ARG A 500 -18.39 -18.27 18.99
N ALA A 501 -18.94 -17.95 20.16
CA ALA A 501 -20.38 -17.82 20.33
C ALA A 501 -20.96 -16.66 19.50
N ILE A 502 -20.19 -15.58 19.29
CA ILE A 502 -20.59 -14.42 18.49
C ILE A 502 -20.45 -14.69 16.99
N LEU A 503 -19.29 -15.18 16.55
CA LEU A 503 -18.94 -15.32 15.13
C LEU A 503 -19.41 -16.65 14.51
N GLY A 504 -19.78 -17.63 15.33
CA GLY A 504 -20.23 -18.94 14.89
C GLY A 504 -19.09 -19.84 14.38
N SER A 505 -19.45 -21.00 13.84
CA SER A 505 -18.48 -22.01 13.35
C SER A 505 -17.91 -21.71 11.96
N GLY A 506 -18.47 -20.72 11.24
CA GLY A 506 -17.99 -20.35 9.91
C GLY A 506 -16.69 -19.54 9.91
N THR A 507 -16.39 -18.86 11.02
CA THR A 507 -15.20 -18.01 11.17
C THR A 507 -14.09 -18.78 11.86
N ARG A 508 -12.87 -18.81 11.30
CA ARG A 508 -11.72 -19.40 12.00
C ARG A 508 -11.24 -18.49 13.13
N ILE A 509 -10.85 -19.02 14.29
CA ILE A 509 -10.37 -18.24 15.43
C ILE A 509 -8.93 -18.64 15.75
N GLY A 510 -8.07 -17.65 16.01
CA GLY A 510 -6.68 -17.90 16.36
C GLY A 510 -6.07 -16.82 17.24
N TYR A 511 -4.84 -17.06 17.69
CA TYR A 511 -4.00 -16.08 18.37
C TYR A 511 -2.71 -15.91 17.57
N ALA A 512 -2.35 -14.66 17.26
CA ALA A 512 -1.14 -14.34 16.51
C ALA A 512 0.03 -14.10 17.46
N ALA A 513 0.72 -15.17 17.83
CA ALA A 513 1.83 -15.12 18.77
C ALA A 513 3.05 -14.41 18.16
N ASP A 514 3.84 -13.72 18.97
CA ASP A 514 5.17 -13.29 18.56
C ASP A 514 6.05 -14.51 18.29
N TRP A 515 6.97 -14.42 17.32
CA TRP A 515 7.89 -15.52 17.01
C TRP A 515 8.78 -15.96 18.19
N SER A 516 8.93 -15.16 19.25
CA SER A 516 9.63 -15.61 20.46
C SER A 516 8.75 -16.37 21.47
N GLU A 517 7.45 -16.50 21.21
CA GLU A 517 6.53 -17.30 22.04
C GLU A 517 6.43 -18.75 21.59
N TYR A 518 6.73 -19.05 20.31
CA TYR A 518 6.38 -20.36 19.71
C TYR A 518 7.07 -21.56 20.38
N PHE A 519 8.31 -21.37 20.85
CA PHE A 519 9.13 -22.44 21.44
C PHE A 519 8.94 -22.59 22.96
N GLY A 520 8.03 -21.83 23.56
CA GLY A 520 7.78 -21.80 24.99
C GLY A 520 8.57 -20.72 25.74
N TYR A 521 8.35 -20.64 27.04
CA TYR A 521 8.91 -19.65 27.94
C TYR A 521 10.02 -20.27 28.79
N LEU A 522 11.28 -19.91 28.50
CA LEU A 522 12.43 -20.25 29.33
C LEU A 522 12.65 -19.16 30.39
N THR A 523 12.48 -19.53 31.65
CA THR A 523 12.66 -18.63 32.79
C THR A 523 14.14 -18.41 33.13
N GLY A 524 14.45 -17.35 33.88
CA GLY A 524 15.82 -17.07 34.32
C GLY A 524 16.39 -18.13 35.27
N ASP A 525 15.51 -18.87 35.93
CA ASP A 525 15.75 -19.97 36.86
C ASP A 525 15.96 -21.32 36.15
N GLY A 526 15.73 -21.38 34.84
CA GLY A 526 16.02 -22.55 33.99
C GLY A 526 14.83 -23.47 33.71
N ASP A 527 13.65 -23.15 34.23
CA ASP A 527 12.41 -23.87 33.90
C ASP A 527 11.91 -23.48 32.50
N LEU A 528 11.41 -24.46 31.75
CA LEU A 528 10.79 -24.28 30.43
C LEU A 528 9.29 -24.58 30.51
N TYR A 529 8.47 -23.60 30.15
CA TYR A 529 7.01 -23.70 30.14
C TYR A 529 6.43 -23.59 28.71
N TYR A 530 5.64 -24.56 28.31
CA TYR A 530 4.81 -24.48 27.10
C TYR A 530 3.48 -23.80 27.41
N HIS A 531 3.57 -22.56 27.91
CA HIS A 531 2.45 -21.80 28.46
C HIS A 531 1.30 -21.57 27.47
N LEU A 532 1.55 -21.53 26.16
CA LEU A 532 0.51 -21.36 25.13
C LEU A 532 -0.15 -22.68 24.68
N ASP A 533 0.42 -23.85 25.01
CA ASP A 533 -0.15 -25.15 24.61
C ASP A 533 -1.62 -25.30 25.02
N PRO A 534 -2.06 -24.92 26.24
CA PRO A 534 -3.47 -24.97 26.60
C PRO A 534 -4.38 -24.12 25.72
N LEU A 535 -3.89 -22.99 25.20
CA LEU A 535 -4.64 -22.14 24.27
C LEU A 535 -4.67 -22.76 22.88
N TRP A 536 -3.51 -23.18 22.34
CA TRP A 536 -3.45 -23.79 21.01
C TRP A 536 -4.16 -25.14 20.91
N ALA A 537 -4.28 -25.86 22.02
CA ALA A 537 -5.05 -27.09 22.12
C ALA A 537 -6.54 -26.86 22.44
N ASP A 538 -6.97 -25.62 22.68
CA ASP A 538 -8.37 -25.32 22.98
C ASP A 538 -9.25 -25.56 21.75
N GLY A 539 -10.40 -26.22 21.93
CA GLY A 539 -11.30 -26.57 20.83
C GLY A 539 -11.95 -25.38 20.12
N ASN A 540 -11.79 -24.15 20.64
CA ASN A 540 -12.23 -22.93 19.97
C ASN A 540 -11.17 -22.31 19.06
N ILE A 541 -9.91 -22.74 19.13
CA ILE A 541 -8.81 -22.26 18.30
C ILE A 541 -8.66 -23.17 17.07
N ASP A 542 -8.80 -22.60 15.88
CA ASP A 542 -8.71 -23.35 14.61
C ASP A 542 -7.32 -23.28 13.96
N PHE A 543 -6.52 -22.26 14.33
CA PHE A 543 -5.18 -22.09 13.78
C PHE A 543 -4.22 -21.42 14.78
N ILE A 544 -2.94 -21.72 14.62
CA ILE A 544 -1.84 -21.05 15.31
C ILE A 544 -1.31 -19.97 14.38
N GLY A 545 -1.41 -18.70 14.78
CA GLY A 545 -0.79 -17.58 14.09
C GLY A 545 0.57 -17.27 14.70
N ILE A 546 1.57 -16.96 13.88
CA ILE A 546 2.90 -16.52 14.33
C ILE A 546 3.32 -15.30 13.50
N ASP A 547 3.57 -14.19 14.18
CA ASP A 547 4.20 -13.01 13.58
C ASP A 547 5.71 -13.29 13.41
N ASN A 548 6.02 -13.87 12.26
CA ASN A 548 7.30 -14.52 11.99
C ASN A 548 8.37 -13.56 11.48
N TYR A 549 9.16 -13.00 12.40
CA TYR A 549 10.28 -12.10 12.10
C TYR A 549 11.66 -12.78 12.21
N MET A 550 11.76 -14.06 11.87
CA MET A 550 13.04 -14.79 11.91
C MET A 550 14.08 -14.17 10.96
N PRO A 551 15.35 -14.03 11.39
CA PRO A 551 16.41 -13.57 10.51
C PRO A 551 16.54 -14.46 9.28
N LEU A 552 16.73 -13.87 8.09
CA LEU A 552 16.95 -14.62 6.84
C LEU A 552 18.17 -15.55 6.89
N SER A 553 19.08 -15.38 7.85
CA SER A 553 20.25 -16.23 8.08
C SER A 553 20.04 -17.31 9.13
N ASP A 554 18.88 -17.34 9.79
CA ASP A 554 18.55 -18.34 10.81
C ASP A 554 17.92 -19.57 10.16
N TRP A 555 18.77 -20.40 9.55
CA TRP A 555 18.41 -21.66 8.87
C TRP A 555 18.57 -22.88 9.78
N ARG A 556 18.55 -22.67 11.10
CA ARG A 556 18.81 -23.76 12.07
C ARG A 556 17.64 -24.71 12.22
#